data_AF-A0A6A7AFB5-F1
#
_entry.id   AF-A0A6A7AFB5-F1
#
_cell.length_a   1.000
_cell.length_b   1.000
_cell.length_c   1.000
_cell.angle_alpha   90.00
_cell.angle_beta   90.00
_cell.angle_gamma   90.00
#
_symmetry.space_group_name_H-M   'P 1'
#
loop_
_entity.id
_entity.type
_entity.pdbx_description
1 polymer ?
#
loop_
_entity_poly.entity_id
_entity_poly.type
_entity_poly.pdbx_seq_one_letter_code
_entity_poly.pdbx_strand_id
1 'polypeptide(L)'
;MRDKMQVIKTAYVSRHYTQCAKYGERMLAEAHPVHLAYLNFYTALSHDTLAREATLKNRYKELSLAEKHYMAAIAALTPSDAPKSDAEEPSSPTSVTSGEDMIWKARRSSNAGSFDSTTSAASSATSFNPDTDMDFTPSKGRARYAFPTPPRDRSTSILKTADQPSTTTITSSYSRPQTPSEHHLASNTASFTAMLHTHLSNVQSLKDKTSVPSVRFAFPSPKPSPTSSRARCSQWLEEDGDAMELVRRERRARQWRPRFDPRGVMRLCGEALGELVG
;
A
#
# COMPACT_ATOMS: atom_id res chain seq x y z
N MET A 1 24.79 -10.07 2.42
CA MET A 1 23.39 -9.80 2.00
C MET A 1 22.35 -10.54 2.84
N ARG A 2 22.51 -11.83 3.13
CA ARG A 2 21.56 -12.58 3.97
C ARG A 2 21.34 -11.95 5.35
N ASP A 3 22.41 -11.57 6.05
CA ASP A 3 22.29 -10.95 7.38
C ASP A 3 21.55 -9.62 7.33
N LYS A 4 21.86 -8.79 6.32
CA LYS A 4 21.17 -7.52 6.11
C LYS A 4 19.67 -7.73 5.83
N MET A 5 19.30 -8.75 5.06
CA MET A 5 17.90 -9.13 4.83
C MET A 5 17.22 -9.59 6.12
N GLN A 6 17.93 -10.31 6.99
CA GLN A 6 17.42 -10.75 8.28
C GLN A 6 17.13 -9.57 9.21
N VAL A 7 17.93 -8.50 9.16
CA VAL A 7 17.68 -7.27 9.91
C VAL A 7 16.35 -6.63 9.46
N ILE A 8 16.11 -6.53 8.16
CA ILE A 8 14.85 -5.98 7.61
C ILE A 8 13.65 -6.84 8.03
N LYS A 9 13.77 -8.17 7.91
CA LYS A 9 12.72 -9.10 8.32
C LYS A 9 12.41 -8.95 9.82
N THR A 10 13.45 -8.85 10.65
CA THR A 10 13.29 -8.65 12.10
C THR A 10 12.61 -7.31 12.39
N ALA A 11 13.03 -6.22 11.73
CA ALA A 11 12.41 -4.91 11.88
C ALA A 11 10.92 -4.93 11.51
N TYR A 12 10.55 -5.62 10.43
CA TYR A 12 9.16 -5.78 10.03
C TYR A 12 8.33 -6.59 11.05
N VAL A 13 8.85 -7.73 11.50
CA VAL A 13 8.18 -8.59 12.49
C VAL A 13 8.02 -7.88 13.84
N SER A 14 9.03 -7.10 14.26
CA SER A 14 8.98 -6.25 15.46
C SER A 14 8.14 -4.99 15.30
N ARG A 15 7.38 -4.84 14.20
CA ARG A 15 6.50 -3.70 13.90
C ARG A 15 7.21 -2.35 13.81
N HIS A 16 8.51 -2.33 13.51
CA HIS A 16 9.26 -1.09 13.28
C HIS A 16 9.19 -0.68 11.80
N TYR A 17 7.97 -0.47 11.28
CA TYR A 17 7.74 -0.28 9.84
C TYR A 17 8.47 0.93 9.25
N THR A 18 8.52 2.06 9.96
CA THR A 18 9.27 3.25 9.50
C THR A 18 10.76 2.99 9.40
N GLN A 19 11.33 2.22 10.35
CA GLN A 19 12.74 1.84 10.29
C GLN A 19 12.97 0.86 9.15
N CYS A 20 12.10 -0.14 9.01
CA CYS A 20 12.15 -1.14 7.94
C CYS A 20 12.15 -0.48 6.55
N ALA A 21 11.26 0.47 6.30
CA ALA A 21 11.23 1.24 5.05
C ALA A 21 12.55 2.00 4.80
N LYS A 22 13.02 2.77 5.79
CA LYS A 22 14.27 3.55 5.68
C LYS A 22 15.50 2.68 5.46
N TYR A 23 15.60 1.53 6.14
CA TYR A 23 16.71 0.59 5.96
C TYR A 23 16.65 -0.10 4.60
N GLY A 24 15.43 -0.50 4.18
CA GLY A 24 15.20 -1.10 2.87
C GLY A 24 15.66 -0.17 1.75
N GLU A 25 15.26 1.10 1.76
CA GLU A 25 15.66 2.08 0.74
C GLU A 25 17.18 2.27 0.64
N ARG A 26 17.89 2.38 1.78
CA ARG A 26 19.36 2.52 1.78
C ARG A 26 20.06 1.29 1.19
N MET A 27 19.47 0.11 1.32
CA MET A 27 20.06 -1.13 0.86
C MET A 27 19.80 -1.44 -0.61
N LEU A 28 18.89 -0.72 -1.29
CA LEU A 28 18.56 -0.97 -2.69
C LEU A 28 19.74 -0.75 -3.64
N ALA A 29 20.70 0.11 -3.29
CA ALA A 29 21.85 0.43 -4.13
C ALA A 29 22.90 -0.69 -4.22
N GLU A 30 22.92 -1.64 -3.27
CA GLU A 30 24.00 -2.63 -3.12
C GLU A 30 23.55 -4.06 -3.42
N ALA A 31 22.32 -4.27 -3.88
CA ALA A 31 21.68 -5.59 -3.88
C ALA A 31 21.67 -6.29 -5.24
N HIS A 32 21.93 -7.61 -5.21
CA HIS A 32 21.71 -8.51 -6.35
C HIS A 32 20.22 -8.53 -6.76
N PRO A 33 19.85 -8.69 -8.05
CA PRO A 33 18.46 -8.59 -8.54
C PRO A 33 17.42 -9.41 -7.75
N VAL A 34 17.73 -10.67 -7.43
CA VAL A 34 16.84 -11.52 -6.61
C VAL A 34 16.62 -10.92 -5.22
N HIS A 35 17.68 -10.45 -4.56
CA HIS A 35 17.56 -9.78 -3.26
C HIS A 35 16.86 -8.43 -3.37
N LEU A 36 17.03 -7.73 -4.49
CA LEU A 36 16.39 -6.45 -4.78
C LEU A 36 14.87 -6.60 -4.85
N ALA A 37 14.34 -7.69 -5.41
CA ALA A 37 12.91 -7.99 -5.36
C ALA A 37 12.39 -8.16 -3.93
N TYR A 38 13.10 -8.92 -3.08
CA TYR A 38 12.73 -9.09 -1.67
C TYR A 38 12.84 -7.80 -0.86
N LEU A 39 13.88 -6.99 -1.09
CA LEU A 39 14.04 -5.69 -0.43
C LEU A 39 12.88 -4.77 -0.77
N ASN A 40 12.59 -4.62 -2.06
CA ASN A 40 11.45 -3.81 -2.50
C ASN A 40 10.13 -4.35 -1.94
N PHE A 41 9.95 -5.66 -1.84
CA PHE A 41 8.76 -6.25 -1.23
C PHE A 41 8.57 -5.85 0.24
N TYR A 42 9.61 -5.97 1.08
CA TYR A 42 9.51 -5.58 2.50
C TYR A 42 9.37 -4.06 2.68
N THR A 43 10.02 -3.26 1.85
CA THR A 43 9.84 -1.80 1.84
C THR A 43 8.41 -1.44 1.45
N ALA A 44 7.86 -2.07 0.40
CA ALA A 44 6.48 -1.88 -0.03
C ALA A 44 5.47 -2.26 1.05
N LEU A 45 5.64 -3.43 1.69
CA LEU A 45 4.80 -3.87 2.80
C LEU A 45 4.85 -2.92 4.00
N SER A 46 6.02 -2.35 4.28
CA SER A 46 6.18 -1.38 5.36
C SER A 46 5.36 -0.12 5.07
N HIS A 47 5.42 0.40 3.84
CA HIS A 47 4.60 1.54 3.41
C HIS A 47 3.10 1.22 3.36
N ASP A 48 2.67 0.04 2.90
CA ASP A 48 1.25 -0.38 2.97
C ASP A 48 0.75 -0.40 4.43
N THR A 49 1.57 -0.92 5.33
CA THR A 49 1.22 -0.96 6.76
C THR A 49 1.15 0.44 7.37
N LEU A 50 2.14 1.29 7.09
CA LEU A 50 2.15 2.70 7.51
C LEU A 50 0.95 3.45 6.93
N ALA A 51 0.53 3.17 5.69
CA ALA A 51 -0.65 3.78 5.09
C ALA A 51 -1.94 3.45 5.86
N ARG A 52 -2.05 2.22 6.37
CA ARG A 52 -3.22 1.79 7.17
C ARG A 52 -3.28 2.52 8.50
N GLU A 53 -2.12 2.75 9.12
CA GLU A 53 -1.98 3.46 10.41
C GLU A 53 -1.99 4.99 10.25
N ALA A 54 -1.68 5.51 9.06
CA ALA A 54 -1.60 6.94 8.79
C ALA A 54 -2.98 7.61 8.73
N THR A 55 -2.98 8.93 9.03
CA THR A 55 -4.13 9.80 8.77
C THR A 55 -4.44 9.86 7.27
N LEU A 56 -5.69 10.16 6.90
CA LEU A 56 -6.13 10.25 5.49
C LEU A 56 -5.20 11.11 4.62
N LYS A 57 -4.64 12.20 5.16
CA LYS A 57 -3.73 13.11 4.44
C LYS A 57 -2.39 12.47 4.08
N ASN A 58 -1.89 11.57 4.93
CA ASN A 58 -0.60 10.89 4.72
C ASN A 58 -0.77 9.52 4.07
N ARG A 59 -1.93 8.88 4.22
CA ARG A 59 -2.24 7.57 3.63
C ARG A 59 -1.98 7.52 2.13
N TYR A 60 -2.40 8.53 1.37
CA TYR A 60 -2.16 8.55 -0.08
C TYR A 60 -0.67 8.55 -0.45
N LYS A 61 0.16 9.29 0.31
CA LYS A 61 1.60 9.35 0.09
C LYS A 61 2.25 7.99 0.34
N GLU A 62 1.91 7.35 1.46
CA GLU A 62 2.41 6.03 1.81
C GLU A 62 1.96 4.96 0.80
N LEU A 63 0.70 4.98 0.35
CA LEU A 63 0.22 4.08 -0.70
C LEU A 63 0.96 4.28 -2.03
N SER A 64 1.30 5.52 -2.39
CA SER A 64 2.07 5.83 -3.60
C SER A 64 3.51 5.29 -3.52
N LEU A 65 4.13 5.35 -2.34
CA LEU A 65 5.44 4.73 -2.10
C LEU A 65 5.37 3.21 -2.14
N ALA A 66 4.35 2.61 -1.50
CA ALA A 66 4.11 1.18 -1.55
C ALA A 66 3.95 0.68 -2.99
N GLU A 67 3.12 1.34 -3.79
CA GLU A 67 2.90 1.04 -5.21
C GLU A 67 4.22 1.08 -6.00
N LYS A 68 5.02 2.14 -5.83
CA LYS A 68 6.33 2.28 -6.48
C LYS A 68 7.25 1.10 -6.18
N HIS A 69 7.31 0.67 -4.92
CA HIS A 69 8.17 -0.45 -4.53
C HIS A 69 7.64 -1.80 -5.00
N TYR A 70 6.31 -2.02 -5.02
CA TYR A 70 5.75 -3.23 -5.62
C TYR A 70 6.08 -3.34 -7.12
N MET A 71 5.97 -2.24 -7.87
CA MET A 71 6.39 -2.22 -9.28
C MET A 71 7.88 -2.51 -9.45
N ALA A 72 8.74 -1.92 -8.61
CA ALA A 72 10.17 -2.17 -8.64
C ALA A 72 10.52 -3.63 -8.30
N ALA A 73 9.77 -4.26 -7.37
CA ALA A 73 9.95 -5.67 -7.03
C ALA A 73 9.60 -6.58 -8.22
N ILE A 74 8.50 -6.30 -8.92
CA ILE A 74 8.09 -7.05 -10.12
C ILE A 74 9.14 -6.87 -11.22
N ALA A 75 9.57 -5.62 -11.48
CA ALA A 75 10.59 -5.31 -12.49
C ALA A 75 11.92 -6.03 -12.22
N ALA A 76 12.29 -6.25 -10.95
CA ALA A 76 13.51 -6.97 -10.58
C ALA A 76 13.43 -8.49 -10.81
N LEU A 77 12.23 -9.05 -10.92
CA LEU A 77 12.00 -10.47 -11.20
C LEU A 77 11.77 -10.75 -12.67
N THR A 78 11.33 -9.76 -13.44
CA THR A 78 11.19 -9.86 -14.89
C THR A 78 12.59 -9.97 -15.50
N PRO A 79 12.90 -11.04 -16.26
CA PRO A 79 14.14 -11.11 -17.00
C PRO A 79 14.25 -9.88 -17.90
N SER A 80 15.24 -9.03 -17.62
CA SER A 80 15.57 -7.97 -18.55
C SER A 80 16.25 -8.66 -19.73
N ASP A 81 15.52 -8.84 -20.83
CA ASP A 81 16.07 -9.15 -22.15
C ASP A 81 16.89 -7.95 -22.66
N ALA A 82 17.85 -7.51 -21.85
CA ALA A 82 18.86 -6.58 -22.32
C ALA A 82 19.70 -7.39 -23.32
N PRO A 83 19.80 -6.95 -24.58
CA PRO A 83 20.70 -7.59 -25.53
C PRO A 83 22.09 -7.51 -24.92
N LYS A 84 22.66 -8.67 -24.57
CA LYS A 84 24.11 -8.79 -24.38
C LYS A 84 24.71 -8.32 -25.69
N SER A 85 25.24 -7.10 -25.73
CA SER A 85 26.13 -6.70 -26.79
C SER A 85 27.39 -7.55 -26.63
N ASP A 86 27.41 -8.71 -27.27
CA ASP A 86 28.64 -9.39 -27.62
C ASP A 86 29.37 -8.48 -28.61
N ALA A 87 30.09 -7.51 -28.07
CA ALA A 87 31.05 -6.68 -28.79
C ALA A 87 32.42 -6.92 -28.17
N GLU A 88 32.89 -8.17 -28.26
CA GLU A 88 34.32 -8.42 -28.37
C GLU A 88 34.68 -8.36 -29.86
N GLU A 89 35.00 -7.16 -30.34
CA GLU A 89 35.81 -6.98 -31.54
C GLU A 89 37.07 -6.19 -31.14
N PRO A 90 38.26 -6.81 -31.14
CA PRO A 90 39.50 -6.11 -30.85
C PRO A 90 40.05 -5.49 -32.13
N SER A 91 39.79 -4.18 -32.33
CA SER A 91 40.42 -3.40 -33.40
C SER A 91 41.12 -2.16 -32.83
N SER A 92 42.45 -2.19 -33.00
CA SER A 92 43.47 -1.21 -32.63
C SER A 92 43.27 0.22 -33.22
N PRO A 93 44.07 1.20 -32.74
CA PRO A 93 43.67 2.61 -32.63
C PRO A 93 44.15 3.47 -33.80
N THR A 94 43.37 4.50 -34.14
CA THR A 94 43.86 5.71 -34.82
C THR A 94 42.95 6.90 -34.50
N SER A 95 43.56 7.94 -33.92
CA SER A 95 43.49 9.37 -34.31
C SER A 95 42.13 10.02 -34.66
N VAL A 96 41.80 11.29 -34.39
CA VAL A 96 42.43 12.47 -33.76
C VAL A 96 41.33 13.55 -33.81
N THR A 97 41.21 14.33 -32.72
CA THR A 97 40.67 15.70 -32.58
C THR A 97 39.26 16.08 -33.08
N SER A 98 38.48 16.66 -32.15
CA SER A 98 37.78 17.96 -32.22
C SER A 98 36.52 17.83 -31.35
N GLY A 99 36.49 18.29 -30.11
CA GLY A 99 36.45 19.70 -29.76
C GLY A 99 34.98 20.14 -29.71
N GLU A 100 34.38 20.18 -28.52
CA GLU A 100 33.47 21.24 -28.06
C GLU A 100 32.94 20.91 -26.65
N ASP A 101 33.27 21.79 -25.70
CA ASP A 101 32.89 21.70 -24.30
C ASP A 101 31.38 21.94 -24.11
N MET A 102 30.63 20.92 -23.71
CA MET A 102 29.35 21.11 -23.02
C MET A 102 29.41 20.61 -21.59
N ILE A 103 29.90 21.52 -20.74
CA ILE A 103 29.81 21.51 -19.30
C ILE A 103 28.32 21.49 -18.91
N TRP A 104 27.78 20.32 -18.58
CA TRP A 104 26.53 20.21 -17.85
C TRP A 104 26.75 20.67 -16.40
N LYS A 105 26.80 21.99 -16.20
CA LYS A 105 26.54 22.63 -14.91
C LYS A 105 25.07 22.34 -14.57
N ALA A 106 24.84 21.19 -13.94
CA ALA A 106 23.60 20.91 -13.23
C ALA A 106 23.40 22.05 -12.23
N ARG A 107 22.46 22.93 -12.57
CA ARG A 107 22.00 24.01 -11.69
C ARG A 107 21.56 23.38 -10.38
N ARG A 108 22.33 23.65 -9.32
CA ARG A 108 21.82 23.74 -7.97
C ARG A 108 20.63 24.69 -7.98
N SER A 109 19.42 24.15 -7.98
CA SER A 109 18.24 24.91 -7.57
C SER A 109 18.28 25.04 -6.05
N SER A 110 19.02 26.05 -5.62
CA SER A 110 18.94 26.62 -4.28
C SER A 110 17.55 27.23 -4.11
N ASN A 111 16.60 26.50 -3.54
CA ASN A 111 15.47 27.12 -2.86
C ASN A 111 15.82 27.22 -1.37
N ALA A 112 16.57 28.27 -1.05
CA ALA A 112 16.63 28.83 0.29
C ALA A 112 15.28 29.51 0.58
N GLY A 113 14.30 28.70 0.99
CA GLY A 113 13.06 29.18 1.60
C GLY A 113 13.31 29.40 3.08
N SER A 114 13.51 30.66 3.45
CA SER A 114 13.51 31.17 4.81
C SER A 114 12.32 30.61 5.61
N PHE A 115 12.60 29.82 6.64
CA PHE A 115 11.64 29.54 7.71
C PHE A 115 12.10 30.29 8.94
N ASP A 116 11.61 31.52 9.04
CA ASP A 116 11.50 32.19 10.32
C ASP A 116 10.23 31.62 10.98
N SER A 117 10.41 30.86 12.06
CA SER A 117 9.33 30.44 12.94
C SER A 117 9.86 30.45 14.35
N THR A 118 9.89 31.68 14.86
CA THR A 118 9.81 32.01 16.27
C THR A 118 8.49 31.50 16.86
N THR A 119 8.59 30.90 18.06
CA THR A 119 7.62 30.90 19.17
C THR A 119 6.25 30.22 18.91
N SER A 120 5.67 29.34 19.74
CA SER A 120 5.75 29.01 21.17
C SER A 120 5.25 27.55 21.32
N ALA A 121 5.87 26.68 22.12
CA ALA A 121 5.59 26.50 23.55
C ALA A 121 4.09 26.53 23.91
N ALA A 122 3.48 25.35 24.02
CA ALA A 122 2.37 25.09 24.91
C ALA A 122 2.38 23.60 25.29
N SER A 123 3.04 23.34 26.42
CA SER A 123 2.94 22.09 27.17
C SER A 123 1.51 21.90 27.66
N SER A 124 0.97 20.69 27.54
CA SER A 124 -0.04 20.21 28.46
C SER A 124 0.12 18.70 28.60
N ALA A 125 0.64 18.37 29.77
CA ALA A 125 0.75 17.04 30.32
C ALA A 125 -0.65 16.49 30.62
N THR A 126 -0.90 15.23 30.27
CA THR A 126 -1.86 14.40 31.01
C THR A 126 -1.13 13.12 31.35
N SER A 127 -0.64 13.07 32.59
CA SER A 127 -0.15 11.85 33.24
C SER A 127 -1.38 11.05 33.67
N PHE A 128 -1.55 9.84 33.14
CA PHE A 128 -2.49 8.87 33.69
C PHE A 128 -1.70 7.66 34.16
N ASN A 129 -1.72 7.43 35.47
CA ASN A 129 -1.19 6.24 36.14
C ASN A 129 -1.95 4.99 35.68
N PRO A 130 -1.25 3.87 35.41
CA PRO A 130 -1.82 2.56 35.50
C PRO A 130 -1.20 1.79 36.69
N ASP A 131 -1.74 2.00 37.89
CA ASP A 131 -1.64 1.00 38.96
C ASP A 131 -2.92 0.16 38.90
N THR A 132 -2.87 -0.92 38.13
CA THR A 132 -3.75 -2.08 38.34
C THR A 132 -2.93 -3.33 38.06
N ASP A 133 -2.43 -3.91 39.15
CA ASP A 133 -2.02 -5.31 39.23
C ASP A 133 -3.17 -6.17 38.72
N MET A 134 -2.98 -6.76 37.54
CA MET A 134 -3.81 -7.83 37.02
C MET A 134 -2.89 -8.99 36.70
N ASP A 135 -2.80 -9.92 37.66
CA ASP A 135 -2.17 -11.23 37.52
C ASP A 135 -2.78 -12.00 36.35
N PHE A 136 -2.14 -11.91 35.19
CA PHE A 136 -2.48 -12.70 34.02
C PHE A 136 -1.75 -14.04 34.07
N THR A 137 -2.39 -15.05 34.65
CA THR A 137 -1.94 -16.44 34.53
C THR A 137 -2.11 -16.92 33.08
N PRO A 138 -1.06 -17.42 32.40
CA PRO A 138 -1.18 -17.89 31.02
C PRO A 138 -1.81 -19.29 30.99
N SER A 139 -3.12 -19.36 30.71
CA SER A 139 -3.79 -20.64 30.43
C SER A 139 -3.31 -21.20 29.09
N LYS A 140 -2.64 -22.34 29.16
CA LYS A 140 -2.24 -23.17 28.02
C LYS A 140 -3.49 -23.83 27.43
N GLY A 141 -3.97 -23.32 26.30
CA GLY A 141 -5.05 -23.94 25.55
C GLY A 141 -5.02 -23.50 24.09
N ARG A 142 -4.13 -24.10 23.28
CA ARG A 142 -4.16 -23.96 21.81
C ARG A 142 -5.38 -24.70 21.26
N ALA A 143 -6.55 -24.08 21.29
CA ALA A 143 -7.69 -24.49 20.49
C ALA A 143 -7.36 -24.20 19.02
N ARG A 144 -7.28 -25.26 18.20
CA ARG A 144 -7.11 -25.16 16.75
C ARG A 144 -8.44 -24.71 16.17
N TYR A 145 -8.57 -23.42 15.90
CA TYR A 145 -9.66 -22.91 15.09
C TYR A 145 -9.47 -23.40 13.64
N ALA A 146 -10.26 -24.40 13.24
CA ALA A 146 -10.41 -24.80 11.84
C ALA A 146 -11.61 -24.04 11.27
N PHE A 147 -11.37 -23.20 10.28
CA PHE A 147 -12.45 -22.54 9.55
C PHE A 147 -13.22 -23.56 8.70
N PRO A 148 -14.56 -23.47 8.61
CA PRO A 148 -15.33 -24.31 7.70
C PRO A 148 -14.90 -24.04 6.25
N THR A 149 -14.55 -25.10 5.53
CA THR A 149 -14.16 -25.03 4.12
C THR A 149 -15.42 -24.85 3.28
N PRO A 150 -15.50 -23.86 2.37
CA PRO A 150 -16.68 -23.67 1.54
C PRO A 150 -16.91 -24.85 0.58
N PRO A 151 -18.17 -25.11 0.17
CA PRO A 151 -18.50 -26.19 -0.76
C PRO A 151 -17.79 -26.01 -2.11
N ARG A 152 -17.13 -27.06 -2.59
CA ARG A 152 -16.58 -27.12 -3.95
C ARG A 152 -17.68 -27.55 -4.91
N ASP A 153 -18.24 -26.60 -5.65
CA ASP A 153 -19.07 -26.89 -6.80
C ASP A 153 -18.20 -27.47 -7.93
N ARG A 154 -18.34 -28.79 -8.15
CA ARG A 154 -17.86 -29.48 -9.35
C ARG A 154 -18.76 -29.08 -10.52
N SER A 155 -18.39 -28.04 -11.25
CA SER A 155 -18.93 -27.80 -12.59
C SER A 155 -18.11 -28.60 -13.61
N THR A 156 -18.67 -29.73 -14.04
CA THR A 156 -18.25 -30.43 -15.25
C THR A 156 -18.90 -29.73 -16.44
N SER A 157 -18.18 -28.84 -17.12
CA SER A 157 -18.55 -28.42 -18.48
C SER A 157 -17.55 -29.00 -19.48
N ILE A 158 -17.96 -30.10 -20.09
CA ILE A 158 -17.37 -30.67 -21.31
C ILE A 158 -18.06 -29.96 -22.48
N LEU A 159 -17.34 -29.12 -23.22
CA LEU A 159 -17.68 -28.66 -24.58
C LEU A 159 -16.34 -28.31 -25.29
N LYS A 160 -15.77 -29.24 -26.06
CA LYS A 160 -15.81 -29.35 -27.53
C LYS A 160 -15.40 -28.08 -28.31
N THR A 161 -14.16 -28.15 -28.79
CA THR A 161 -13.67 -27.84 -30.16
C THR A 161 -14.24 -26.63 -30.90
N ALA A 162 -13.36 -25.66 -31.17
CA ALA A 162 -13.34 -24.93 -32.42
C ALA A 162 -11.88 -24.67 -32.81
N ASP A 163 -11.51 -25.19 -33.98
CA ASP A 163 -10.25 -24.91 -34.68
C ASP A 163 -10.09 -23.40 -34.91
N GLN A 164 -8.91 -22.88 -34.57
CA GLN A 164 -8.47 -21.56 -35.04
C GLN A 164 -7.04 -21.65 -35.59
N PRO A 165 -6.73 -20.89 -36.65
CA PRO A 165 -5.53 -21.07 -37.45
C PRO A 165 -4.29 -20.47 -36.78
N SER A 166 -3.21 -21.24 -36.92
CA SER A 166 -1.85 -20.98 -36.47
C SER A 166 -1.39 -19.56 -36.80
N THR A 167 -1.35 -18.70 -35.80
CA THR A 167 -0.56 -17.47 -35.84
C THR A 167 0.85 -17.83 -35.37
N THR A 168 1.82 -17.67 -36.26
CA THR A 168 3.26 -17.86 -36.03
C THR A 168 3.72 -17.00 -34.85
N THR A 169 3.72 -17.63 -33.68
CA THR A 169 4.24 -17.04 -32.45
C THR A 169 5.75 -17.23 -32.46
N ILE A 170 6.47 -16.11 -32.50
CA ILE A 170 7.92 -16.05 -32.30
C ILE A 170 8.18 -16.70 -30.94
N THR A 171 8.66 -17.94 -30.97
CA THR A 171 9.06 -18.70 -29.79
C THR A 171 10.23 -17.98 -29.14
N SER A 172 9.92 -17.16 -28.15
CA SER A 172 10.84 -16.81 -27.08
C SER A 172 11.42 -18.12 -26.55
N SER A 173 12.72 -18.27 -26.73
CA SER A 173 13.53 -19.43 -26.34
C SER A 173 13.62 -19.49 -24.81
N TYR A 174 12.50 -19.83 -24.17
CA TYR A 174 12.50 -20.25 -22.78
C TYR A 174 13.25 -21.58 -22.72
N SER A 175 14.51 -21.51 -22.31
CA SER A 175 15.32 -22.66 -21.93
C SER A 175 14.53 -23.47 -20.91
N ARG A 176 14.04 -24.64 -21.34
CA ARG A 176 13.34 -25.57 -20.48
C ARG A 176 14.26 -25.90 -19.29
N PRO A 177 13.80 -25.71 -18.03
CA PRO A 177 14.60 -26.05 -16.86
C PRO A 177 15.06 -27.52 -16.96
N GLN A 178 16.37 -27.76 -16.85
CA GLN A 178 16.94 -29.08 -17.07
C GLN A 178 17.09 -29.86 -15.75
N THR A 179 16.99 -29.17 -14.60
CA THR A 179 17.14 -29.79 -13.28
C THR A 179 15.88 -29.64 -12.41
N PRO A 180 15.56 -30.63 -11.55
CA PRO A 180 14.44 -30.52 -10.60
C PRO A 180 14.54 -29.29 -9.68
N SER A 181 15.76 -28.86 -9.35
CA SER A 181 16.03 -27.66 -8.56
C SER A 181 15.61 -26.36 -9.25
N GLU A 182 15.81 -26.27 -10.57
CA GLU A 182 15.39 -25.09 -11.35
C GLU A 182 13.87 -24.99 -11.43
N HIS A 183 13.18 -26.11 -11.59
CA HIS A 183 11.70 -26.13 -11.56
C HIS A 183 11.14 -25.59 -10.24
N HIS A 184 11.73 -25.96 -9.11
CA HIS A 184 11.30 -25.46 -7.81
C HIS A 184 11.55 -23.95 -7.67
N LEU A 185 12.70 -23.45 -8.12
CA LEU A 185 13.00 -22.01 -8.09
C LEU A 185 12.07 -21.22 -9.01
N ALA A 186 11.82 -21.71 -10.23
CA ALA A 186 10.91 -21.10 -11.18
C ALA A 186 9.47 -21.06 -10.63
N SER A 187 8.99 -22.16 -10.05
CA SER A 187 7.67 -22.24 -9.40
C SER A 187 7.56 -21.24 -8.24
N ASN A 188 8.57 -21.17 -7.37
CA ASN A 188 8.57 -20.23 -6.24
C ASN A 188 8.59 -18.79 -6.73
N THR A 189 9.38 -18.49 -7.76
CA THR A 189 9.45 -17.14 -8.34
C THR A 189 8.11 -16.74 -8.97
N ALA A 190 7.48 -17.64 -9.74
CA ALA A 190 6.16 -17.41 -10.32
C ALA A 190 5.09 -17.15 -9.24
N SER A 191 5.09 -17.96 -8.16
CA SER A 191 4.16 -17.78 -7.04
C SER A 191 4.39 -16.45 -6.31
N PHE A 192 5.65 -16.04 -6.14
CA PHE A 192 6.04 -14.78 -5.54
C PHE A 192 5.60 -13.60 -6.41
N THR A 193 5.81 -13.65 -7.72
CA THR A 193 5.35 -12.64 -8.67
C THR A 193 3.82 -12.49 -8.66
N ALA A 194 3.07 -13.60 -8.65
CA ALA A 194 1.61 -13.56 -8.56
C ALA A 194 1.11 -12.90 -7.26
N MET A 195 1.79 -13.17 -6.15
CA MET A 195 1.53 -12.52 -4.87
C MET A 195 1.81 -11.01 -4.95
N LEU A 196 2.93 -10.58 -5.55
CA LEU A 196 3.24 -9.16 -5.75
C LEU A 196 2.15 -8.44 -6.57
N HIS A 197 1.66 -9.04 -7.66
CA HIS A 197 0.57 -8.47 -8.45
C HIS A 197 -0.72 -8.30 -7.64
N THR A 198 -1.04 -9.29 -6.79
CA THR A 198 -2.22 -9.22 -5.91
C THR A 198 -2.09 -8.06 -4.93
N HIS A 199 -0.93 -7.89 -4.30
CA HIS A 199 -0.67 -6.76 -3.40
C HIS A 199 -0.71 -5.41 -4.12
N LEU A 200 -0.14 -5.32 -5.32
CA LEU A 200 -0.15 -4.10 -6.13
C LEU A 200 -1.59 -3.68 -6.47
N SER A 201 -2.43 -4.61 -6.93
CA SER A 201 -3.84 -4.35 -7.23
C SER A 201 -4.60 -3.87 -5.98
N ASN A 202 -4.33 -4.46 -4.82
CA ASN A 202 -4.93 -4.02 -3.56
C ASN A 202 -4.52 -2.59 -3.19
N VAL A 203 -3.23 -2.26 -3.30
CA VAL A 203 -2.73 -0.90 -3.04
C VAL A 203 -3.36 0.11 -4.00
N GLN A 204 -3.49 -0.21 -5.29
CA GLN A 204 -4.14 0.63 -6.27
C GLN A 204 -5.62 0.86 -5.92
N SER A 205 -6.37 -0.20 -5.59
CA SER A 205 -7.76 -0.06 -5.14
C SER A 205 -7.89 0.81 -3.89
N LEU A 206 -6.98 0.66 -2.92
CA LEU A 206 -6.96 1.50 -1.72
C LEU A 206 -6.61 2.96 -2.04
N LYS A 207 -5.69 3.17 -2.97
CA LYS A 207 -5.25 4.49 -3.42
C LYS A 207 -6.39 5.22 -4.12
N ASP A 208 -7.14 4.54 -5.00
CA ASP A 208 -8.32 5.11 -5.69
C ASP A 208 -9.42 5.50 -4.70
N LYS A 209 -9.62 4.69 -3.64
CA LYS A 209 -10.56 5.00 -2.55
C LYS A 209 -10.08 6.13 -1.65
N THR A 210 -8.76 6.29 -1.51
CA THR A 210 -8.14 7.32 -0.65
C THR A 210 -7.94 8.63 -1.40
N SER A 211 -7.82 8.59 -2.73
CA SER A 211 -8.00 9.75 -3.60
C SER A 211 -9.47 10.12 -3.62
N VAL A 212 -9.99 10.52 -2.46
CA VAL A 212 -11.08 11.48 -2.48
C VAL A 212 -10.53 12.62 -3.34
N PRO A 213 -11.25 13.04 -4.39
CA PRO A 213 -10.91 14.26 -5.10
C PRO A 213 -10.55 15.25 -4.02
N SER A 214 -9.43 15.95 -4.15
CA SER A 214 -9.29 17.18 -3.40
C SER A 214 -10.50 17.98 -3.82
N VAL A 215 -11.61 17.82 -3.08
CA VAL A 215 -12.68 18.74 -2.96
C VAL A 215 -11.85 19.88 -2.41
N ARG A 216 -11.34 20.67 -3.36
CA ARG A 216 -11.13 22.07 -3.15
C ARG A 216 -12.48 22.42 -2.56
N PHE A 217 -12.54 22.45 -1.23
CA PHE A 217 -13.18 23.52 -0.55
C PHE A 217 -12.51 24.75 -1.18
N ALA A 218 -12.97 25.10 -2.39
CA ALA A 218 -13.41 26.44 -2.64
C ALA A 218 -14.41 26.68 -1.50
N PHE A 219 -13.86 26.97 -0.31
CA PHE A 219 -14.31 28.10 0.41
C PHE A 219 -14.42 29.15 -0.69
N PRO A 220 -15.65 29.54 -1.11
CA PRO A 220 -15.77 30.72 -1.94
C PRO A 220 -14.85 31.72 -1.25
N SER A 221 -13.85 32.23 -1.99
CA SER A 221 -12.90 33.19 -1.42
C SER A 221 -13.73 34.14 -0.58
N PRO A 222 -13.39 34.37 0.70
CA PRO A 222 -14.16 35.29 1.53
C PRO A 222 -14.25 36.55 0.70
N LYS A 223 -15.47 36.82 0.18
CA LYS A 223 -15.70 37.98 -0.66
C LYS A 223 -15.16 39.14 0.16
N PRO A 224 -14.22 39.95 -0.36
CA PRO A 224 -13.76 41.11 0.37
C PRO A 224 -15.00 41.84 0.84
N SER A 225 -15.11 42.02 2.16
CA SER A 225 -16.27 42.60 2.81
C SER A 225 -16.73 43.81 2.01
N PRO A 226 -17.98 43.85 1.51
CA PRO A 226 -18.44 45.01 0.79
C PRO A 226 -18.54 46.14 1.80
N THR A 227 -17.62 47.08 1.71
CA THR A 227 -17.77 48.40 2.31
C THR A 227 -19.07 48.97 1.76
N SER A 228 -20.11 48.95 2.59
CA SER A 228 -21.31 49.77 2.53
C SER A 228 -21.75 50.23 1.12
N SER A 229 -22.64 49.48 0.50
CA SER A 229 -23.79 50.12 -0.15
C SER A 229 -24.97 49.15 -0.23
N ARG A 230 -26.10 49.66 0.24
CA ARG A 230 -27.45 49.09 0.09
C ARG A 230 -27.67 48.63 -1.35
N ALA A 231 -27.90 47.33 -1.55
CA ALA A 231 -28.71 46.85 -2.65
C ALA A 231 -29.42 45.56 -2.25
N ARG A 232 -30.75 45.63 -2.24
CA ARG A 232 -31.66 44.48 -2.11
C ARG A 232 -31.37 43.53 -3.26
N CYS A 233 -31.07 42.27 -2.97
CA CYS A 233 -31.28 41.19 -3.92
C CYS A 233 -31.63 39.90 -3.16
N SER A 234 -32.94 39.75 -2.96
CA SER A 234 -33.60 38.52 -2.52
C SER A 234 -33.79 37.65 -3.76
N GLN A 235 -32.84 36.77 -4.04
CA GLN A 235 -33.08 35.63 -4.92
C GLN A 235 -32.04 34.55 -4.66
N TRP A 236 -32.13 33.92 -3.48
CA TRP A 236 -31.56 32.59 -3.30
C TRP A 236 -32.58 31.62 -3.89
N LEU A 237 -32.12 30.91 -4.91
CA LEU A 237 -32.81 29.85 -5.62
C LEU A 237 -33.32 28.81 -4.60
N GLU A 238 -34.64 28.75 -4.41
CA GLU A 238 -35.37 27.84 -3.52
C GLU A 238 -35.42 26.39 -4.06
N GLU A 239 -34.37 25.91 -4.73
CA GLU A 239 -34.42 24.63 -5.45
C GLU A 239 -33.72 23.46 -4.74
N ASP A 240 -33.10 23.69 -3.57
CA ASP A 240 -32.33 22.66 -2.83
C ASP A 240 -32.85 22.38 -1.41
N GLY A 241 -34.06 22.84 -1.08
CA GLY A 241 -34.71 22.56 0.21
C GLY A 241 -35.05 21.08 0.36
N ASP A 242 -35.58 20.47 -0.70
CA ASP A 242 -36.08 19.09 -0.69
C ASP A 242 -34.96 18.06 -0.58
N ALA A 243 -33.83 18.28 -1.26
CA ALA A 243 -32.66 17.42 -1.16
C ALA A 243 -32.07 17.46 0.26
N MET A 244 -32.01 18.65 0.86
CA MET A 244 -31.50 18.79 2.22
C MET A 244 -32.43 18.17 3.25
N GLU A 245 -33.76 18.22 3.05
CA GLU A 245 -34.72 17.56 3.94
C GLU A 245 -34.72 16.03 3.78
N LEU A 246 -34.44 15.50 2.58
CA LEU A 246 -34.25 14.08 2.36
C LEU A 246 -33.05 13.54 3.17
N VAL A 247 -31.91 14.26 3.16
CA VAL A 247 -30.72 13.93 3.95
C VAL A 247 -31.01 13.99 5.46
N ARG A 248 -31.79 14.99 5.92
CA ARG A 248 -32.21 15.07 7.33
C ARG A 248 -33.10 13.90 7.72
N ARG A 249 -34.04 13.50 6.86
CA ARG A 249 -34.92 12.35 7.09
C ARG A 249 -34.14 11.04 7.16
N GLU A 250 -33.19 10.83 6.25
CA GLU A 250 -32.35 9.62 6.24
C GLU A 250 -31.50 9.51 7.51
N ARG A 251 -30.93 10.63 8.00
CA ARG A 251 -30.18 10.66 9.27
C ARG A 251 -31.06 10.32 10.48
N ARG A 252 -32.33 10.76 10.50
CA ARG A 252 -33.28 10.41 11.58
C ARG A 252 -33.76 8.96 11.47
N ALA A 253 -33.85 8.41 10.26
CA ALA A 253 -34.31 7.04 9.99
C ALA A 253 -33.25 5.97 10.28
N ARG A 254 -31.97 6.35 10.37
CA ARG A 254 -30.90 5.43 10.78
C ARG A 254 -31.13 5.05 12.24
N GLN A 255 -31.60 3.83 12.46
CA GLN A 255 -31.66 3.23 13.79
C GLN A 255 -30.24 3.22 14.35
N TRP A 256 -30.03 3.99 15.41
CA TRP A 256 -28.81 3.96 16.17
C TRP A 256 -28.60 2.52 16.63
N ARG A 257 -27.38 2.00 16.42
CA ARG A 257 -27.02 0.68 16.95
C ARG A 257 -27.45 0.65 18.42
N PRO A 258 -28.19 -0.38 18.87
CA PRO A 258 -28.57 -0.48 20.27
C PRO A 258 -27.31 -0.32 21.11
N ARG A 259 -27.38 0.58 22.11
CA ARG A 259 -26.27 0.78 23.03
C ARG A 259 -25.90 -0.56 23.64
N PHE A 260 -24.60 -0.76 23.90
CA PHE A 260 -24.12 -1.98 24.53
C PHE A 260 -24.90 -2.23 25.84
N ASP A 261 -25.65 -3.32 25.89
CA ASP A 261 -26.38 -3.77 27.07
C ASP A 261 -25.57 -4.88 27.76
N PRO A 262 -24.83 -4.57 28.84
CA PRO A 262 -24.02 -5.56 29.53
C PRO A 262 -24.87 -6.72 30.07
N ARG A 263 -26.13 -6.48 30.44
CA ARG A 263 -27.01 -7.53 30.97
C ARG A 263 -27.45 -8.50 29.88
N GLY A 264 -27.75 -7.99 28.69
CA GLY A 264 -28.05 -8.82 27.52
C GLY A 264 -26.87 -9.72 27.14
N VAL A 265 -25.65 -9.17 27.12
CA VAL A 265 -24.43 -9.95 26.83
C VAL A 265 -24.17 -11.00 27.90
N MET A 266 -24.29 -10.66 29.19
CA MET A 266 -24.13 -11.64 30.27
C MET A 266 -25.14 -12.78 30.20
N ARG A 267 -26.40 -12.48 29.82
CA ARG A 267 -27.43 -13.51 29.64
C ARG A 267 -27.08 -14.47 28.50
N LEU A 268 -26.68 -13.93 27.35
CA LEU A 268 -26.22 -14.73 26.20
C LEU A 268 -25.03 -15.61 26.57
N CYS A 269 -24.06 -15.09 27.34
CA CYS A 269 -22.95 -15.89 27.84
C CYS A 269 -23.42 -17.00 28.79
N GLY A 270 -24.39 -16.73 29.67
CA GLY A 270 -24.97 -17.72 30.56
C GLY A 270 -25.70 -18.83 29.81
N GLU A 271 -26.52 -18.48 28.81
CA GLU A 271 -27.21 -19.43 27.94
C GLU A 271 -26.22 -20.31 27.17
N ALA A 272 -25.20 -19.71 26.54
CA ALA A 272 -24.17 -20.44 25.81
C ALA A 272 -23.33 -21.38 26.70
N LEU A 273 -23.04 -20.97 27.93
CA LEU A 273 -22.35 -21.83 28.90
C LEU A 273 -23.25 -22.94 29.45
N GLY A 274 -24.56 -22.69 29.57
CA GLY A 274 -25.54 -23.69 29.97
C GLY A 274 -25.67 -24.84 28.96
N GLU A 275 -25.65 -24.52 27.66
CA GLU A 275 -25.68 -25.52 26.58
C GLU A 275 -24.45 -26.44 26.53
N LEU A 276 -23.32 -26.03 27.10
CA LEU A 276 -22.09 -26.83 27.14
C LEU A 276 -22.07 -27.88 28.26
N VAL A 277 -22.97 -27.76 29.25
CA VAL A 277 -23.00 -28.62 30.44
C VAL A 277 -24.22 -29.55 30.46
N GLY A 278 -25.22 -29.32 29.60
CA GLY A 278 -26.38 -30.19 29.40
C GLY A 278 -26.18 -31.17 28.25
#